data_AF-A0A2T4GHB7-F1
#
_entry.id   AF-A0A2T4GHB7-F1
#
_cell.length_a   1.000
_cell.length_b   1.000
_cell.length_c   1.000
_cell.angle_alpha   90.00
_cell.angle_beta   90.00
_cell.angle_gamma   90.00
#
_symmetry.space_group_name_H-M   'P 1'
#
loop_
_entity.id
_entity.type
_entity.pdbx_description
1 polymer ?
#
loop_
_entity_poly.entity_id
_entity_poly.type
_entity_poly.pdbx_seq_one_letter_code
_entity_poly.pdbx_strand_id
1 'polypeptide(L)'
;MSLCKVCEEALVLRLETDDDEIEASGTAGPSTVSDSSVPDDLELSCGCHFHWQCLLDQSTDIALSLKCPSCSAHLPINSAGTSVTNPFLSTSPGAAIITTYTNEGGVQEGLDILPSITEEAYLENHPEARPARALHVMCAEGDIEGIVELLQDASDDIEDMVSFVTYQDPLADMKSGLHLAIECKQEESLWLLLWLCSTIPNSSFPENARSVAEALGVGRLSVNSEKDIRGLRDSHGRTAADIAQRQQGQWGLILQAGLLSL
;
A
#
# COMPACT_ATOMS: atom_id res chain seq x y z
N MET A 1 -18.57 21.16 -18.46
CA MET A 1 -17.69 20.58 -17.43
C MET A 1 -18.56 19.67 -16.59
N SER A 2 -18.15 18.43 -16.39
CA SER A 2 -18.78 17.55 -15.42
C SER A 2 -18.51 18.09 -14.00
N LEU A 3 -19.40 17.80 -13.05
CA LEU A 3 -19.23 18.08 -11.62
C LEU A 3 -19.16 16.74 -10.88
N CYS A 4 -18.47 16.74 -9.75
CA CYS A 4 -18.45 15.58 -8.87
C CYS A 4 -19.87 15.22 -8.42
N LYS A 5 -20.23 13.94 -8.54
CA LYS A 5 -21.56 13.45 -8.18
C LYS A 5 -21.82 13.34 -6.66
N VAL A 6 -20.81 13.62 -5.83
CA VAL A 6 -20.90 13.58 -4.38
C VAL A 6 -20.95 14.99 -3.79
N CYS A 7 -19.94 15.83 -4.06
CA CYS A 7 -19.84 17.18 -3.50
C CYS A 7 -20.42 18.29 -4.40
N GLU A 8 -20.78 17.98 -5.64
CA GLU A 8 -21.29 18.93 -6.65
C GLU A 8 -20.29 20.04 -7.04
N GLU A 9 -19.01 19.89 -6.70
CA GLU A 9 -17.96 20.84 -7.05
C GLU A 9 -17.24 20.48 -8.37
N ALA A 10 -16.44 21.41 -8.86
CA ALA A 10 -15.57 21.20 -10.01
C ALA A 10 -14.52 20.11 -9.70
N LEU A 11 -14.27 19.25 -10.68
CA LEU A 11 -13.36 18.09 -10.58
C LEU A 11 -11.89 18.50 -10.68
N VAL A 12 -11.50 19.37 -9.75
CA VAL A 12 -10.14 19.89 -9.59
C VAL A 12 -9.79 19.95 -8.12
N LEU A 13 -8.51 19.74 -7.81
CA LEU A 13 -7.92 20.03 -6.50
C LEU A 13 -7.28 21.41 -6.55
N ARG A 14 -7.50 22.23 -5.53
CA ARG A 14 -6.83 23.53 -5.38
C ARG A 14 -5.50 23.30 -4.69
N LEU A 15 -4.43 23.84 -5.27
CA LEU A 15 -3.12 23.85 -4.64
C LEU A 15 -3.04 25.09 -3.76
N GLU A 16 -2.81 24.89 -2.47
CA GLU A 16 -2.48 25.99 -1.57
C GLU A 16 -1.08 26.50 -1.93
N THR A 17 -0.96 27.79 -2.25
CA THR A 17 0.34 28.44 -2.35
C THR A 17 0.80 28.82 -0.95
N ASP A 18 1.96 28.30 -0.52
CA ASP A 18 2.63 28.72 0.71
C ASP A 18 2.95 30.23 0.64
N ASP A 19 2.06 31.04 1.21
CA ASP A 19 2.17 32.51 1.30
C ASP A 19 3.10 32.94 2.46
N ASP A 20 4.09 32.13 2.85
CA ASP A 20 4.97 32.39 4.01
C ASP A 20 6.44 32.68 3.63
N GLU A 21 6.70 33.32 2.47
CA GLU A 21 8.06 33.79 2.18
C GLU A 21 8.19 35.06 1.31
N ILE A 22 7.43 36.14 1.57
CA ILE A 22 7.82 37.48 1.06
C ILE A 22 7.51 38.63 2.05
N GLU A 23 8.11 38.59 3.24
CA GLU A 23 8.40 39.82 4.00
C GLU A 23 9.71 40.43 3.48
N ALA A 24 9.68 41.17 2.35
CA ALA A 24 10.50 42.36 2.13
C ALA A 24 10.32 42.98 0.72
N SER A 25 10.02 44.28 0.72
CA SER A 25 10.16 45.24 -0.40
C SER A 25 8.97 45.40 -1.35
N GLY A 26 7.94 46.07 -0.81
CA GLY A 26 7.17 47.16 -1.43
C GLY A 26 7.12 47.29 -2.95
N THR A 27 5.99 46.93 -3.54
CA THR A 27 5.20 47.79 -4.44
C THR A 27 3.84 47.15 -4.64
N ALA A 28 2.76 47.88 -4.31
CA ALA A 28 1.39 47.42 -4.46
C ALA A 28 1.01 47.34 -5.95
N GLY A 29 1.16 46.15 -6.54
CA GLY A 29 0.40 45.70 -7.71
C GLY A 29 -0.69 44.74 -7.25
N PRO A 30 -1.80 44.55 -7.99
CA PRO A 30 -2.80 43.56 -7.63
C PRO A 30 -2.15 42.18 -7.76
N SER A 31 -1.82 41.57 -6.62
CA SER A 31 -1.39 40.18 -6.54
C SER A 31 -2.56 39.32 -7.01
N THR A 32 -2.55 38.93 -8.28
CA THR A 32 -3.33 37.79 -8.74
C THR A 32 -2.66 36.57 -8.15
N VAL A 33 -3.12 36.15 -6.97
CA VAL A 33 -2.96 34.77 -6.50
C VAL A 33 -3.38 33.88 -7.66
N SER A 34 -2.40 33.24 -8.30
CA SER A 34 -2.67 32.20 -9.26
C SER A 34 -3.12 30.99 -8.45
N ASP A 35 -4.44 30.89 -8.26
CA ASP A 35 -5.14 29.76 -7.66
C ASP A 35 -4.91 28.54 -8.58
N SER A 36 -3.71 27.96 -8.50
CA SER A 36 -3.32 26.84 -9.35
C SER A 36 -4.14 25.64 -8.93
N SER A 37 -4.88 25.08 -9.87
CA SER A 37 -5.67 23.88 -9.65
C SER A 37 -5.24 22.80 -10.62
N VAL A 38 -5.27 21.56 -10.15
CA VAL A 38 -4.97 20.37 -10.95
C VAL A 38 -6.24 19.55 -11.12
N PRO A 39 -6.41 18.82 -12.23
CA PRO A 39 -7.54 17.92 -12.42
C PRO A 39 -7.62 16.87 -11.30
N ASP A 40 -8.84 16.51 -10.91
CA ASP A 40 -9.14 15.32 -10.12
C ASP A 40 -10.49 14.78 -10.58
N ASP A 41 -10.46 14.15 -11.76
CA ASP A 41 -11.63 13.66 -12.45
C ASP A 41 -11.53 12.14 -12.67
N LEU A 42 -12.27 11.39 -11.85
CA LEU A 42 -12.47 9.96 -12.02
C LEU A 42 -13.81 9.71 -12.73
N GLU A 43 -13.74 9.24 -13.97
CA GLU A 43 -14.89 8.83 -14.77
C GLU A 43 -15.11 7.31 -14.68
N LEU A 44 -16.26 6.92 -14.14
CA LEU A 44 -16.72 5.52 -14.16
C LEU A 44 -17.27 5.14 -15.54
N SER A 45 -17.32 3.84 -15.84
CA SER A 45 -17.87 3.30 -17.10
C SER A 45 -19.33 3.70 -17.42
N CYS A 46 -20.09 4.14 -16.41
CA CYS A 46 -21.43 4.68 -16.57
C CYS A 46 -21.47 6.18 -16.94
N GLY A 47 -20.32 6.84 -17.08
CA GLY A 47 -20.17 8.28 -17.37
C GLY A 47 -20.41 9.20 -16.17
N CYS A 48 -20.47 8.66 -14.95
CA CYS A 48 -20.49 9.47 -13.74
C CYS A 48 -19.08 9.85 -13.31
N HIS A 49 -18.91 11.10 -12.90
CA HIS A 49 -17.64 11.69 -12.53
C HIS A 49 -17.57 11.99 -11.03
N PHE A 50 -16.40 11.76 -10.43
CA PHE A 50 -16.16 11.93 -9.01
C PHE A 50 -14.73 12.47 -8.80
N HIS A 51 -14.52 13.23 -7.72
CA HIS A 51 -13.19 13.35 -7.14
C HIS A 51 -12.72 11.98 -6.66
N TRP A 52 -11.41 11.71 -6.71
CA TRP A 52 -10.84 10.44 -6.28
C TRP A 52 -11.27 10.11 -4.84
N GLN A 53 -11.04 11.04 -3.91
CA GLN A 53 -11.39 10.86 -2.51
C GLN A 53 -12.90 10.72 -2.29
N CYS A 54 -13.72 11.54 -2.96
CA CYS A 54 -15.18 11.45 -2.82
C CYS A 54 -15.74 10.09 -3.24
N LEU A 55 -15.14 9.42 -4.22
CA LEU A 55 -15.53 8.07 -4.58
C LEU A 55 -15.04 7.05 -3.54
N LEU A 56 -13.80 7.19 -3.07
CA LEU A 56 -13.25 6.30 -2.04
C LEU A 56 -14.02 6.38 -0.72
N ASP A 57 -14.56 7.53 -0.35
CA ASP A 57 -15.45 7.69 0.81
C ASP A 57 -16.77 6.90 0.66
N GLN A 58 -17.08 6.38 -0.53
CA GLN A 58 -18.24 5.52 -0.81
C GLN A 58 -17.85 4.04 -0.93
N SER A 59 -16.60 3.67 -0.59
CA SER A 59 -16.04 2.34 -0.83
C SER A 59 -16.85 1.22 -0.20
N THR A 60 -17.31 1.37 1.04
CA THR A 60 -18.12 0.34 1.71
C THR A 60 -19.41 0.03 0.93
N ASP A 61 -20.15 1.05 0.49
CA ASP A 61 -21.38 0.87 -0.28
C ASP A 61 -21.11 0.29 -1.68
N ILE A 62 -20.05 0.74 -2.34
CA ILE A 62 -19.65 0.23 -3.66
C ILE A 62 -19.22 -1.23 -3.55
N ALA A 63 -18.43 -1.59 -2.54
CA ALA A 63 -17.91 -2.93 -2.34
C ALA A 63 -19.04 -3.94 -2.06
N LEU A 64 -20.07 -3.53 -1.31
CA LEU A 64 -21.24 -4.36 -1.02
C LEU A 64 -22.21 -4.50 -2.20
N SER A 65 -22.42 -3.41 -2.96
CA SER A 65 -23.46 -3.37 -4.01
C SER A 65 -22.95 -3.63 -5.42
N LEU A 66 -21.65 -3.41 -5.64
CA LEU A 66 -20.98 -3.39 -6.95
C LEU A 66 -21.62 -2.41 -7.92
N LYS A 67 -22.17 -1.30 -7.41
CA LYS A 67 -22.91 -0.31 -8.18
C LYS A 67 -22.35 1.09 -7.98
N CYS A 68 -22.56 1.94 -8.99
CA CYS A 68 -22.30 3.37 -8.92
C CYS A 68 -23.17 4.01 -7.83
N PRO A 69 -22.60 4.77 -6.88
CA PRO A 69 -23.37 5.41 -5.82
C PRO A 69 -24.32 6.51 -6.35
N SER A 70 -24.03 7.07 -7.54
CA SER A 70 -24.86 8.11 -8.14
C SER A 70 -26.03 7.56 -8.97
N CYS A 71 -25.77 6.61 -9.87
CA CYS A 71 -26.77 6.15 -10.85
C CYS A 71 -27.18 4.68 -10.71
N SER A 72 -26.64 3.95 -9.72
CA SER A 72 -26.90 2.53 -9.47
C SER A 72 -26.54 1.57 -10.62
N ALA A 73 -25.83 2.03 -11.64
CA ALA A 73 -25.30 1.16 -12.70
C ALA A 73 -24.30 0.16 -12.10
N HIS A 74 -24.35 -1.10 -12.56
CA HIS A 74 -23.39 -2.12 -12.15
C HIS A 74 -22.00 -1.77 -12.70
N LEU A 75 -20.99 -1.75 -11.83
CA LEU A 75 -19.65 -1.29 -12.17
C LEU A 75 -18.72 -2.39 -12.69
N PRO A 76 -18.65 -3.58 -12.06
CA PRO A 76 -17.68 -4.56 -12.47
C PRO A 76 -17.89 -5.07 -13.89
N ILE A 77 -16.78 -5.25 -14.57
CA ILE A 77 -16.67 -5.97 -15.84
C ILE A 77 -15.93 -7.27 -15.53
N ASN A 78 -16.42 -8.40 -16.03
CA ASN A 78 -15.69 -9.66 -15.93
C ASN A 78 -14.62 -9.68 -17.03
N SER A 79 -13.40 -9.32 -16.67
CA SER A 79 -12.23 -9.56 -17.52
C SER A 79 -11.65 -10.93 -17.14
N ALA A 80 -11.34 -11.76 -18.14
CA ALA A 80 -10.63 -13.01 -17.89
C ALA A 80 -9.18 -12.70 -17.47
N GLY A 81 -8.98 -12.38 -16.19
CA GLY A 81 -7.70 -12.07 -15.56
C GLY A 81 -7.44 -12.96 -14.35
N THR A 82 -6.18 -12.95 -13.88
CA THR A 82 -5.75 -13.70 -12.69
C THR A 82 -6.62 -13.34 -11.50
N SER A 83 -7.36 -14.34 -11.02
CA SER A 83 -8.35 -14.19 -9.97
C SER A 83 -7.70 -13.91 -8.62
N VAL A 84 -8.03 -12.78 -8.01
CA VAL A 84 -7.95 -12.61 -6.56
C VAL A 84 -9.34 -12.86 -6.01
N THR A 85 -9.58 -14.04 -5.45
CA THR A 85 -10.78 -14.29 -4.63
C THR A 85 -10.54 -13.61 -3.30
N ASN A 86 -10.96 -12.36 -3.17
CA ASN A 86 -10.85 -11.67 -1.89
C ASN A 86 -11.99 -12.18 -1.00
N PRO A 87 -11.73 -12.85 0.14
CA PRO A 87 -12.79 -13.41 0.99
C PRO A 87 -13.74 -12.35 1.55
N PHE A 88 -13.35 -11.07 1.50
CA PHE A 88 -14.13 -9.94 1.95
C PHE A 88 -15.23 -9.52 0.96
N LEU A 89 -15.02 -9.72 -0.34
CA LEU A 89 -16.01 -9.35 -1.36
C LEU A 89 -16.48 -10.58 -2.14
N SER A 90 -17.80 -10.70 -2.29
CA SER A 90 -18.42 -11.68 -3.18
C SER A 90 -18.30 -11.25 -4.65
N THR A 91 -17.07 -10.99 -5.12
CA THR A 91 -16.79 -10.68 -6.52
C THR A 91 -16.50 -11.94 -7.30
N SER A 92 -16.91 -11.96 -8.58
CA SER A 92 -16.52 -13.07 -9.47
C SER A 92 -15.00 -13.04 -9.69
N PRO A 93 -14.36 -14.20 -9.81
CA PRO A 93 -12.95 -14.28 -10.18
C PRO A 93 -12.69 -13.49 -11.47
N GLY A 94 -11.82 -12.47 -11.43
CA GLY A 94 -11.54 -11.59 -12.57
C GLY A 94 -12.46 -10.36 -12.73
N ALA A 95 -13.28 -10.05 -11.71
CA ALA A 95 -13.99 -8.77 -11.67
C ALA A 95 -13.00 -7.60 -11.57
N ALA A 96 -13.27 -6.53 -12.30
CA ALA A 96 -12.52 -5.27 -12.26
C ALA A 96 -13.49 -4.10 -12.41
N ILE A 97 -13.19 -2.97 -11.75
CA ILE A 97 -13.92 -1.70 -11.94
C ILE A 97 -13.01 -0.77 -12.72
N ILE A 98 -13.21 -0.75 -14.04
CA ILE A 98 -12.36 0.00 -14.97
C ILE A 98 -12.85 1.44 -15.11
N THR A 99 -11.94 2.40 -14.96
CA THR A 99 -12.19 3.84 -14.99
C THR A 99 -11.19 4.58 -15.87
N THR A 100 -11.49 5.85 -16.13
CA THR A 100 -10.52 6.82 -16.66
C THR A 100 -10.28 7.86 -15.57
N TYR A 101 -9.02 8.05 -15.17
CA TYR A 101 -8.64 9.05 -14.17
C TYR A 101 -7.80 10.14 -14.80
N THR A 102 -8.21 11.40 -14.63
CA THR A 102 -7.44 12.57 -15.06
C THR A 102 -6.92 13.31 -13.83
N ASN A 103 -5.60 13.40 -13.71
CA ASN A 103 -4.90 14.08 -12.62
C ASN A 103 -3.76 14.97 -13.14
N GLU A 104 -2.91 15.48 -12.24
CA GLU A 104 -1.73 16.28 -12.60
C GLU A 104 -0.79 15.56 -13.59
N GLY A 105 -0.68 14.23 -13.48
CA GLY A 105 0.14 13.39 -14.36
C GLY A 105 -0.46 13.14 -15.75
N GLY A 106 -1.68 13.62 -16.01
CA GLY A 106 -2.40 13.45 -17.27
C GLY A 106 -3.58 12.49 -17.16
N VAL A 107 -3.91 11.84 -18.27
CA VAL A 107 -5.05 10.92 -18.37
C VAL A 107 -4.56 9.47 -18.27
N GLN A 108 -5.09 8.74 -17.30
CA GLN A 108 -4.88 7.31 -17.12
C GLN A 108 -6.18 6.57 -17.48
N GLU A 109 -6.22 6.01 -18.68
CA GLU A 109 -7.31 5.14 -19.13
C GLU A 109 -7.12 3.72 -18.61
N GLY A 110 -8.22 3.00 -18.37
CA GLY A 110 -8.17 1.58 -18.05
C GLY A 110 -7.73 1.28 -16.61
N LEU A 111 -7.79 2.25 -15.71
CA LEU A 111 -7.43 2.07 -14.30
C LEU A 111 -8.45 1.16 -13.61
N ASP A 112 -7.99 0.05 -13.02
CA ASP A 112 -8.82 -0.79 -12.17
C ASP A 112 -8.81 -0.26 -10.73
N ILE A 113 -9.94 0.27 -10.27
CA ILE A 113 -10.08 0.81 -8.92
C ILE A 113 -10.68 -0.18 -7.93
N LEU A 114 -11.09 -1.38 -8.38
CA LEU A 114 -11.66 -2.38 -7.46
C LEU A 114 -10.72 -2.71 -6.29
N PRO A 115 -9.39 -2.85 -6.48
CA PRO A 115 -8.47 -3.05 -5.36
C PRO A 115 -8.54 -1.92 -4.32
N SER A 116 -8.51 -0.65 -4.76
CA SER A 116 -8.59 0.52 -3.87
C SER A 116 -9.92 0.60 -3.12
N ILE A 117 -11.03 0.35 -3.82
CA ILE A 117 -12.37 0.28 -3.19
C ILE A 117 -12.42 -0.84 -2.14
N THR A 118 -11.84 -1.99 -2.46
CA THR A 118 -11.84 -3.14 -1.54
C THR A 118 -11.02 -2.84 -0.29
N GLU A 119 -9.87 -2.20 -0.48
CA GLU A 119 -8.98 -1.79 0.61
C GLU A 119 -9.63 -0.76 1.52
N GLU A 120 -10.16 0.34 0.98
CA GLU A 120 -10.80 1.37 1.81
C GLU A 120 -12.01 0.83 2.57
N ALA A 121 -12.85 0.01 1.93
CA ALA A 121 -13.96 -0.66 2.60
C ALA A 121 -13.50 -1.59 3.74
N TYR A 122 -12.37 -2.27 3.57
CA TYR A 122 -11.80 -3.11 4.62
C TYR A 122 -11.25 -2.27 5.77
N LEU A 123 -10.45 -1.24 5.47
CA LEU A 123 -9.80 -0.38 6.46
C LEU A 123 -10.78 0.50 7.24
N GLU A 124 -11.93 0.83 6.66
CA GLU A 124 -13.02 1.50 7.39
C GLU A 124 -13.58 0.60 8.51
N ASN A 125 -13.65 -0.71 8.28
CA ASN A 125 -14.09 -1.70 9.27
C ASN A 125 -12.97 -2.23 10.18
N HIS A 126 -11.71 -2.03 9.78
CA HIS A 126 -10.50 -2.49 10.46
C HIS A 126 -9.43 -1.38 10.53
N PRO A 127 -9.70 -0.27 11.24
CA PRO A 127 -8.79 0.86 11.30
C PRO A 127 -7.42 0.48 11.90
N GLU A 128 -7.36 -0.53 12.76
CA GLU A 128 -6.12 -1.08 13.33
C GLU A 128 -5.18 -1.69 12.28
N ALA A 129 -5.70 -2.09 11.11
CA ALA A 129 -4.91 -2.69 10.05
C ALA A 129 -4.19 -1.65 9.17
N ARG A 130 -4.58 -0.36 9.22
CA ARG A 130 -4.01 0.71 8.38
C ARG A 130 -2.48 0.80 8.48
N PRO A 131 -1.90 0.88 9.68
CA PRO A 131 -0.45 0.96 9.80
C PRO A 131 0.24 -0.29 9.23
N ALA A 132 -0.32 -1.48 9.43
CA ALA A 132 0.31 -2.72 8.98
C ALA A 132 0.23 -2.87 7.45
N ARG A 133 -0.85 -2.35 6.85
CA ARG A 133 -1.00 -2.21 5.40
C ARG A 133 0.00 -1.21 4.82
N ALA A 134 0.20 -0.05 5.46
CA ALA A 134 1.21 0.92 5.05
C ALA A 134 2.62 0.31 5.08
N LEU A 135 2.96 -0.45 6.13
CA LEU A 135 4.22 -1.20 6.22
C LEU A 135 4.40 -2.14 5.02
N HIS A 136 3.35 -2.86 4.62
CA HIS A 136 3.38 -3.78 3.48
C HIS A 136 3.63 -3.07 2.15
N VAL A 137 3.00 -1.91 1.92
CA VAL A 137 3.25 -1.06 0.73
C VAL A 137 4.71 -0.61 0.71
N MET A 138 5.22 -0.05 1.81
CA MET A 138 6.62 0.37 1.91
C MET A 138 7.59 -0.79 1.70
N CYS A 139 7.27 -1.99 2.20
CA CYS A 139 8.06 -3.21 1.95
C CYS A 139 8.07 -3.63 0.48
N ALA A 140 6.97 -3.41 -0.25
CA ALA A 140 6.86 -3.70 -1.68
C ALA A 140 7.61 -2.66 -2.53
N GLU A 141 7.65 -1.41 -2.09
CA GLU A 141 8.31 -0.29 -2.79
C GLU A 141 9.80 -0.18 -2.47
N GLY A 142 10.24 -0.73 -1.34
CA GLY A 142 11.63 -0.60 -0.87
C GLY A 142 11.88 0.66 -0.04
N ASP A 143 10.82 1.29 0.48
CA ASP A 143 10.93 2.52 1.27
C ASP A 143 11.36 2.21 2.71
N ILE A 144 12.67 2.10 2.91
CA ILE A 144 13.27 1.80 4.21
C ILE A 144 13.06 2.91 5.23
N GLU A 145 13.17 4.16 4.80
CA GLU A 145 13.01 5.33 5.68
C GLU A 145 11.57 5.39 6.19
N GLY A 146 10.57 5.25 5.31
CA GLY A 146 9.17 5.18 5.69
C GLY A 146 8.86 4.01 6.63
N ILE A 147 9.44 2.83 6.41
CA ILE A 147 9.27 1.69 7.34
C ILE A 147 9.78 2.06 8.74
N VAL A 148 10.94 2.71 8.83
CA VAL A 148 11.54 3.08 10.11
C VAL A 148 10.73 4.15 10.82
N GLU A 149 10.29 5.20 10.13
CA GLU A 149 9.42 6.22 10.70
C GLU A 149 8.11 5.61 11.21
N LEU A 150 7.47 4.76 10.40
CA LEU A 150 6.24 4.08 10.79
C LEU A 150 6.41 3.19 12.02
N LEU A 151 7.54 2.47 12.13
CA LEU A 151 7.84 1.65 13.30
C LEU A 151 8.12 2.49 14.56
N GLN A 152 8.69 3.68 14.41
CA GLN A 152 8.91 4.62 15.51
C GLN A 152 7.60 5.24 15.98
N ASP A 153 6.68 5.56 15.07
CA ASP A 153 5.36 6.12 15.40
C ASP A 153 4.42 5.08 16.03
N ALA A 154 4.56 3.80 15.65
CA ALA A 154 3.77 2.69 16.21
C ALA A 154 4.26 2.21 17.60
N SER A 155 5.31 2.82 18.16
CA SER A 155 6.03 2.31 19.34
C SER A 155 5.41 2.71 20.68
N ASP A 156 4.70 1.77 21.34
CA ASP A 156 4.48 1.80 22.80
C ASP A 156 4.78 0.43 23.51
N ASP A 157 4.67 -0.73 22.82
CA ASP A 157 4.97 -2.09 23.36
C ASP A 157 5.62 -3.03 22.31
N ILE A 158 6.56 -3.89 22.73
CA ILE A 158 7.30 -4.85 21.90
C ILE A 158 6.37 -5.97 21.36
N GLU A 159 5.39 -6.45 22.14
CA GLU A 159 4.50 -7.53 21.67
C GLU A 159 3.58 -7.04 20.53
N ASP A 160 3.19 -5.77 20.60
CA ASP A 160 2.44 -5.09 19.55
C ASP A 160 3.31 -4.92 18.30
N MET A 161 4.60 -4.57 18.44
CA MET A 161 5.53 -4.50 17.32
C MET A 161 5.77 -5.84 16.62
N VAL A 162 5.83 -6.96 17.35
CA VAL A 162 5.97 -8.29 16.73
C VAL A 162 4.72 -8.62 15.92
N SER A 163 3.53 -8.40 16.49
CA SER A 163 2.25 -8.63 15.80
C SER A 163 2.11 -7.75 14.56
N PHE A 164 2.62 -6.52 14.63
CA PHE A 164 2.68 -5.56 13.54
C PHE A 164 3.57 -6.03 12.37
N VAL A 165 4.83 -6.37 12.66
CA VAL A 165 5.81 -6.81 11.63
C VAL A 165 5.45 -8.18 11.04
N THR A 166 4.80 -9.04 11.83
CA THR A 166 4.33 -10.36 11.39
C THR A 166 2.91 -10.36 10.82
N TYR A 167 2.27 -9.20 10.70
CA TYR A 167 0.92 -9.07 10.15
C TYR A 167 0.83 -9.73 8.76
N GLN A 168 -0.21 -10.52 8.59
CA GLN A 168 -0.55 -11.20 7.34
C GLN A 168 -1.83 -10.61 6.79
N ASP A 169 -1.74 -10.07 5.59
CA ASP A 169 -2.77 -9.23 5.02
C ASP A 169 -3.84 -10.05 4.27
N PRO A 170 -5.10 -10.06 4.74
CA PRO A 170 -6.18 -10.81 4.09
C PRO A 170 -6.47 -10.35 2.65
N LEU A 171 -6.19 -9.09 2.33
CA LEU A 171 -6.41 -8.53 1.00
C LEU A 171 -5.29 -8.91 0.02
N ALA A 172 -4.13 -9.32 0.53
CA ALA A 172 -2.97 -9.72 -0.25
C ALA A 172 -2.64 -11.21 -0.05
N ASP A 173 -3.66 -12.09 -0.05
CA ASP A 173 -3.47 -13.54 0.06
C ASP A 173 -2.75 -13.97 1.36
N MET A 174 -3.00 -13.29 2.48
CA MET A 174 -2.29 -13.52 3.75
C MET A 174 -0.76 -13.37 3.63
N LYS A 175 -0.26 -12.63 2.64
CA LYS A 175 1.17 -12.31 2.55
C LYS A 175 1.58 -11.43 3.73
N SER A 176 2.83 -11.58 4.15
CA SER A 176 3.49 -10.65 5.07
C SER A 176 4.41 -9.70 4.29
N GLY A 177 4.92 -8.66 4.94
CA GLY A 177 5.92 -7.76 4.34
C GLY A 177 7.12 -8.51 3.75
N LEU A 178 7.54 -9.63 4.34
CA LEU A 178 8.66 -10.42 3.81
C LEU A 178 8.31 -11.13 2.49
N HIS A 179 7.07 -11.57 2.32
CA HIS A 179 6.62 -12.12 1.04
C HIS A 179 6.64 -11.04 -0.04
N LEU A 180 6.13 -9.84 0.28
CA LEU A 180 6.06 -8.72 -0.64
C LEU A 180 7.45 -8.21 -1.03
N ALA A 181 8.37 -8.07 -0.09
CA ALA A 181 9.76 -7.70 -0.38
C ALA A 181 10.42 -8.66 -1.38
N ILE A 182 10.16 -9.96 -1.25
CA ILE A 182 10.68 -10.98 -2.18
C ILE A 182 10.01 -10.89 -3.55
N GLU A 183 8.68 -10.77 -3.58
CA GLU A 183 7.92 -10.68 -4.85
C GLU A 183 8.29 -9.43 -5.65
N CYS A 184 8.45 -8.30 -4.96
CA CYS A 184 8.76 -7.00 -5.53
C CYS A 184 10.26 -6.70 -5.63
N LYS A 185 11.13 -7.68 -5.35
CA LYS A 185 12.59 -7.57 -5.58
C LYS A 185 13.30 -6.54 -4.68
N GLN A 186 12.74 -6.27 -3.50
CA GLN A 186 13.25 -5.30 -2.52
C GLN A 186 14.17 -5.98 -1.51
N GLU A 187 15.46 -6.02 -1.83
CA GLU A 187 16.47 -6.68 -1.00
C GLU A 187 16.68 -5.96 0.34
N GLU A 188 16.64 -4.62 0.36
CA GLU A 188 16.83 -3.85 1.59
C GLU A 188 15.68 -4.09 2.57
N SER A 189 14.43 -4.14 2.10
CA SER A 189 13.28 -4.45 2.93
C SER A 189 13.35 -5.87 3.48
N LEU A 190 13.82 -6.83 2.67
CA LEU A 190 14.09 -8.19 3.14
C LEU A 190 15.10 -8.18 4.29
N TRP A 191 16.23 -7.47 4.15
CA TRP A 191 17.26 -7.43 5.19
C TRP A 191 16.75 -6.78 6.47
N LEU A 192 16.02 -5.67 6.35
CA LEU A 192 15.42 -4.98 7.48
C LEU A 192 14.43 -5.88 8.23
N LEU A 193 13.52 -6.54 7.51
CA LEU A 193 12.52 -7.43 8.11
C LEU A 193 13.15 -8.66 8.79
N LEU A 194 14.18 -9.25 8.17
CA LEU A 194 14.94 -10.34 8.79
C LEU A 194 15.71 -9.85 10.02
N TRP A 195 16.28 -8.65 9.98
CA TRP A 195 16.95 -8.06 11.14
C TRP A 195 15.96 -7.85 12.29
N LEU A 196 14.81 -7.25 11.99
CA LEU A 196 13.75 -6.95 12.94
C LEU A 196 13.19 -8.20 13.61
N CYS A 197 12.76 -9.20 12.83
CA CYS A 197 11.83 -10.22 13.33
C CYS A 197 12.21 -11.65 12.96
N SER A 198 13.51 -11.98 12.96
CA SER A 198 13.98 -13.37 12.79
C SER A 198 14.89 -13.85 13.93
N THR A 199 14.93 -15.17 14.09
CA THR A 199 15.83 -15.88 15.03
C THR A 199 17.26 -16.07 14.48
N ILE A 200 17.58 -15.49 13.32
CA ILE A 200 18.92 -15.59 12.71
C ILE A 200 19.97 -14.95 13.64
N PRO A 201 21.11 -15.61 13.90
CA PRO A 201 22.19 -15.01 14.68
C PRO A 201 22.77 -13.76 14.01
N ASN A 202 23.07 -12.72 14.79
CA ASN A 202 23.62 -11.45 14.27
C ASN A 202 24.84 -11.63 13.36
N SER A 203 25.72 -12.60 13.64
CA SER A 203 26.91 -12.89 12.84
C SER A 203 26.63 -13.39 11.43
N SER A 204 25.41 -13.84 11.16
CA SER A 204 24.99 -14.37 9.85
C SER A 204 24.49 -13.27 8.91
N PHE A 205 24.30 -12.05 9.43
CA PHE A 205 23.88 -10.91 8.61
C PHE A 205 25.09 -10.24 7.94
N PRO A 206 24.95 -9.87 6.66
CA PRO A 206 25.91 -9.01 5.98
C PRO A 206 26.22 -7.75 6.79
N GLU A 207 27.47 -7.30 6.78
CA GLU A 207 27.91 -6.14 7.57
C GLU A 207 27.17 -4.86 7.16
N ASN A 208 26.95 -4.65 5.86
CA ASN A 208 26.17 -3.52 5.35
C ASN A 208 24.75 -3.50 5.90
N ALA A 209 24.04 -4.63 5.89
CA ALA A 209 22.67 -4.73 6.40
C ALA A 209 22.60 -4.39 7.91
N ARG A 210 23.60 -4.84 8.69
CA ARG A 210 23.69 -4.51 10.12
C ARG A 210 23.97 -3.03 10.34
N SER A 211 24.94 -2.47 9.64
CA SER A 211 25.30 -1.05 9.79
C SER A 211 24.16 -0.12 9.40
N VAL A 212 23.37 -0.46 8.37
CA VAL A 212 22.18 0.33 7.99
C VAL A 212 21.12 0.29 9.09
N ALA A 213 20.78 -0.90 9.60
CA ALA A 213 19.81 -1.02 10.68
C ALA A 213 20.26 -0.28 11.96
N GLU A 214 21.54 -0.38 12.32
CA GLU A 214 22.12 0.36 13.45
C GLU A 214 22.11 1.87 13.25
N ALA A 215 22.44 2.36 12.04
CA ALA A 215 22.43 3.79 11.72
C ALA A 215 21.02 4.39 11.77
N LEU A 216 20.00 3.61 11.39
CA LEU A 216 18.59 3.97 11.46
C LEU A 216 17.98 3.78 12.87
N GLY A 217 18.78 3.33 13.85
CA GLY A 217 18.32 3.09 15.22
C GLY A 217 17.37 1.90 15.36
N VAL A 218 17.33 1.02 14.38
CA VAL A 218 16.41 -0.12 14.33
C VAL A 218 16.97 -1.30 15.13
N GLY A 219 16.36 -1.54 16.29
CA GLY A 219 16.66 -2.70 17.13
C GLY A 219 16.13 -4.03 16.55
N ARG A 220 16.51 -5.14 17.19
CA ARG A 220 15.93 -6.46 16.90
C ARG A 220 14.81 -6.77 17.89
N LEU A 221 13.72 -7.34 17.42
CA LEU A 221 12.64 -7.87 18.27
C LEU A 221 13.05 -9.24 18.82
N SER A 222 12.78 -9.48 20.10
CA SER A 222 13.06 -10.76 20.74
C SER A 222 11.97 -11.78 20.38
N VAL A 223 12.19 -12.55 19.31
CA VAL A 223 11.24 -13.56 18.84
C VAL A 223 11.74 -15.00 19.05
N ASN A 224 10.79 -15.93 19.21
CA ASN A 224 11.05 -17.37 19.19
C ASN A 224 10.79 -17.92 17.76
N SER A 225 10.97 -19.22 17.55
CA SER A 225 10.75 -19.86 16.25
C SER A 225 9.30 -19.78 15.75
N GLU A 226 8.32 -19.61 16.63
CA GLU A 226 6.90 -19.52 16.27
C GLU A 226 6.52 -18.12 15.77
N LYS A 227 7.17 -17.08 16.32
CA LYS A 227 6.99 -15.67 15.92
C LYS A 227 8.04 -15.17 14.92
N ASP A 228 8.84 -16.08 14.35
CA ASP A 228 9.85 -15.74 13.35
C ASP A 228 9.18 -15.50 11.99
N ILE A 229 9.42 -14.33 11.40
CA ILE A 229 8.78 -13.89 10.16
C ILE A 229 9.01 -14.84 8.98
N ARG A 230 10.10 -15.62 9.00
CA ARG A 230 10.43 -16.60 7.95
C ARG A 230 9.48 -17.80 7.93
N GLY A 231 8.83 -18.08 9.06
CA GLY A 231 7.90 -19.19 9.22
C GLY A 231 6.48 -18.89 8.71
N LEU A 232 6.16 -17.63 8.44
CA LEU A 232 4.84 -17.21 7.98
C LEU A 232 4.51 -17.81 6.62
N ARG A 233 3.23 -18.16 6.42
CA ARG A 233 2.73 -18.77 5.19
C ARG A 233 1.56 -17.99 4.62
N ASP A 234 1.61 -17.71 3.33
CA ASP A 234 0.49 -17.11 2.60
C ASP A 234 -0.73 -18.07 2.52
N SER A 235 -1.81 -17.62 1.90
CA SER A 235 -3.06 -18.37 1.70
C SER A 235 -2.88 -19.67 0.91
N HIS A 236 -1.78 -19.78 0.16
CA HIS A 236 -1.41 -20.96 -0.63
C HIS A 236 -0.46 -21.90 0.15
N GLY A 237 -0.19 -21.60 1.42
CA GLY A 237 0.71 -22.36 2.28
C GLY A 237 2.19 -22.15 1.94
N ARG A 238 2.55 -21.12 1.17
CA ARG A 238 3.93 -20.82 0.77
C ARG A 238 4.59 -19.87 1.75
N THR A 239 5.85 -20.12 2.04
CA THR A 239 6.72 -19.19 2.77
C THR A 239 7.40 -18.21 1.83
N ALA A 240 8.01 -17.17 2.41
CA ALA A 240 8.97 -16.29 1.75
C ALA A 240 10.05 -17.07 0.97
N ALA A 241 10.59 -18.14 1.55
CA ALA A 241 11.58 -18.99 0.89
C ALA A 241 11.01 -19.69 -0.36
N ASP A 242 9.77 -20.18 -0.30
CA ASP A 242 9.11 -20.85 -1.43
C ASP A 242 8.87 -19.89 -2.61
N ILE A 243 8.59 -18.61 -2.32
CA ILE A 243 8.48 -17.57 -3.34
C ILE A 243 9.86 -17.26 -3.93
N ALA A 244 10.87 -17.05 -3.09
CA ALA A 244 12.24 -16.76 -3.54
C ALA A 244 12.81 -17.89 -4.43
N GLN A 245 12.50 -19.15 -4.12
CA GLN A 245 12.90 -20.31 -4.92
C GLN A 245 12.34 -20.29 -6.34
N ARG A 246 11.19 -19.65 -6.60
CA ARG A 246 10.65 -19.48 -7.96
C ARG A 246 11.33 -18.34 -8.71
N GLN A 247 12.02 -17.45 -7.99
CA GLN A 247 12.73 -16.28 -8.49
C GLN A 247 14.25 -16.39 -8.25
N GLN A 248 14.84 -17.59 -8.47
CA GLN A 248 16.21 -17.93 -8.06
C GLN A 248 17.30 -16.96 -8.53
N GLY A 249 17.06 -16.20 -9.61
CA GLY A 249 18.06 -15.28 -10.15
C GLY A 249 18.54 -14.25 -9.11
N GLN A 250 17.61 -13.51 -8.51
CA GLN A 250 17.95 -12.44 -7.56
C GLN A 250 18.25 -12.97 -6.16
N TRP A 251 17.52 -14.00 -5.72
CA TRP A 251 17.58 -14.48 -4.34
C TRP A 251 18.54 -15.65 -4.12
N GLY A 252 19.24 -16.09 -5.17
CA GLY A 252 20.06 -17.30 -5.16
C GLY A 252 21.11 -17.34 -4.04
N LEU A 253 21.80 -16.22 -3.79
CA LEU A 253 22.81 -16.14 -2.72
C LEU A 253 22.17 -16.23 -1.33
N ILE A 254 21.05 -15.54 -1.10
CA ILE A 254 20.32 -15.56 0.17
C ILE A 254 19.75 -16.96 0.44
N LEU A 255 19.22 -17.61 -0.59
CA LEU A 255 18.73 -19.00 -0.52
C LEU A 255 19.86 -19.99 -0.22
N GLN A 256 21.02 -19.86 -0.88
CA GLN A 256 22.18 -20.73 -0.62
C GLN A 256 22.75 -20.55 0.79
N ALA A 257 22.68 -19.33 1.33
CA ALA A 257 23.07 -19.06 2.71
C ALA A 257 22.08 -19.63 3.74
N GLY A 258 20.92 -20.15 3.32
CA GLY A 258 19.90 -20.71 4.20
C GLY A 258 19.15 -19.67 5.04
N LEU A 259 19.29 -18.38 4.73
CA LEU A 259 18.79 -17.29 5.59
C LEU A 259 17.26 -17.20 5.60
N LEU A 260 16.60 -17.64 4.53
CA LEU A 260 15.14 -17.67 4.44
C LEU A 260 14.52 -18.96 5.00
N SER A 261 15.32 -19.96 5.38
CA SER A 261 14.84 -21.22 5.95
C SER A 261 14.88 -21.18 7.47
N LEU A 262 13.85 -21.72 8.11
CA LEU A 262 13.75 -21.85 9.57
C LEU A 262 14.54 -23.05 10.10
#